data_AF-A0ABC8LQU7-F1
#
_entry.id   AF-A0ABC8LQU7-F1
#
_cell.length_a   1.000
_cell.length_b   1.000
_cell.length_c   1.000
_cell.angle_alpha   90.00
_cell.angle_beta   90.00
_cell.angle_gamma   90.00
#
_symmetry.space_group_name_H-M   'P 1'
#
loop_
_entity.id
_entity.type
_entity.pdbx_description
1 polymer ?
#
loop_
_entity_poly.entity_id
_entity_poly.type
_entity_poly.pdbx_seq_one_letter_code
_entity_poly.pdbx_strand_id
1 'polypeptide(L)'
;MPVKWVLYWQPNQGTTVSTQILNEATQCVESINGVKEGRWKATLNYYKPMLRDQSNHPDLPRDFLGISLADQPSKYYFVIRSQRIVVEADASIQLIMEKLQSYKSKVSLYFDGFQYQLGDFRVRVGRVVPVHSESVRGIVMEVEYLPISSMEKSRKVMEEFVEIWHEALSKRSLSGKFVNIELNFGEFGLADTYTPQHTGVQYAIVMAHMIATVQPARG
;
A
#
# COMPACT_ATOMS: atom_id res chain seq x y z
N MET A 1 -7.43 0.26 -16.24
CA MET A 1 -6.73 -0.65 -15.30
C MET A 1 -7.76 -1.10 -14.28
N PRO A 2 -7.78 -2.38 -13.86
CA PRO A 2 -8.76 -2.82 -12.89
C PRO A 2 -8.70 -2.03 -11.58
N VAL A 3 -9.84 -1.84 -10.92
CA VAL A 3 -9.92 -1.09 -9.66
C VAL A 3 -9.27 -1.89 -8.55
N LYS A 4 -8.44 -1.23 -7.72
CA LYS A 4 -7.85 -1.84 -6.52
C LYS A 4 -8.16 -1.07 -5.26
N TRP A 5 -8.33 -1.81 -4.17
CA TRP A 5 -8.32 -1.31 -2.80
C TRP A 5 -7.13 -1.85 -2.04
N VAL A 6 -6.40 -0.97 -1.36
CA VAL A 6 -5.33 -1.34 -0.42
C VAL A 6 -5.85 -1.20 1.00
N LEU A 7 -6.02 -2.32 1.67
CA LEU A 7 -6.43 -2.40 3.07
C LEU A 7 -5.21 -2.66 3.95
N TYR A 8 -5.28 -2.21 5.20
CA TYR A 8 -4.27 -2.54 6.21
C TYR A 8 -4.90 -3.22 7.42
N TRP A 9 -4.10 -4.02 8.11
CA TRP A 9 -4.49 -4.60 9.38
C TRP A 9 -4.42 -3.54 10.48
N GLN A 10 -5.58 -3.26 11.08
CA GLN A 10 -5.69 -2.49 12.31
C GLN A 10 -5.77 -3.46 13.49
N PRO A 11 -4.71 -3.59 14.32
CA PRO A 11 -4.74 -4.42 15.52
C PRO A 11 -5.68 -3.79 16.57
N ASN A 12 -6.26 -4.63 17.43
CA ASN A 12 -6.96 -4.15 18.61
C ASN A 12 -5.97 -3.51 19.60
N GLN A 13 -6.45 -2.64 20.48
CA GLN A 13 -5.61 -2.00 21.50
C GLN A 13 -4.83 -3.04 22.32
N GLY A 14 -3.54 -2.79 22.51
CA GLY A 14 -2.64 -3.67 23.26
C GLY A 14 -2.15 -4.91 22.49
N THR A 15 -2.53 -5.09 21.23
CA THR A 15 -2.04 -6.20 20.40
C THR A 15 -0.99 -5.77 19.38
N THR A 16 0.01 -6.63 19.17
CA THR A 16 1.09 -6.39 18.22
C THR A 16 0.85 -7.13 16.92
N VAL A 17 1.36 -6.56 15.82
CA VAL A 17 1.32 -7.23 14.52
C VAL A 17 2.36 -8.35 14.49
N SER A 18 1.97 -9.52 13.98
CA SER A 18 2.86 -10.68 13.83
C SER A 18 2.62 -11.40 12.49
N THR A 19 3.54 -12.28 12.13
CA THR A 19 3.41 -13.15 10.94
C THR A 19 2.21 -14.11 11.06
N GLN A 20 1.72 -14.40 12.26
CA GLN A 20 0.55 -15.27 12.43
C GLN A 20 -0.70 -14.67 11.77
N ILE A 21 -0.84 -13.34 11.79
CA ILE A 21 -1.96 -12.65 11.13
C ILE A 21 -1.92 -12.89 9.61
N LEU A 22 -0.73 -12.91 9.01
CA LEU A 22 -0.57 -13.25 7.59
C LEU A 22 -0.96 -14.71 7.31
N ASN A 23 -0.57 -15.65 8.18
CA ASN A 23 -0.93 -17.06 8.02
C ASN A 23 -2.45 -17.26 8.09
N GLU A 24 -3.11 -16.63 9.05
CA GLU A 24 -4.57 -16.70 9.19
C GLU A 24 -5.29 -16.03 8.01
N ALA A 25 -4.81 -14.86 7.56
CA ALA A 25 -5.38 -14.19 6.40
C ALA A 25 -5.21 -15.00 5.10
N THR A 26 -4.05 -15.62 4.88
CA THR A 26 -3.82 -16.48 3.71
C THR A 26 -4.72 -17.71 3.71
N GLN A 27 -4.85 -18.39 4.86
CA GLN A 27 -5.82 -19.47 5.02
C GLN A 27 -7.28 -18.99 4.85
N CYS A 28 -7.59 -17.74 5.23
CA CYS A 28 -8.91 -17.16 5.02
C CYS A 28 -9.24 -17.04 3.54
N VAL A 29 -8.32 -16.49 2.74
CA VAL A 29 -8.47 -16.41 1.27
C VAL A 29 -8.70 -17.80 0.67
N GLU A 30 -7.93 -18.80 1.12
CA GLU A 30 -8.07 -20.18 0.65
C GLU A 30 -9.42 -20.80 1.05
N SER A 31 -9.93 -20.50 2.24
CA SER A 31 -11.23 -21.00 2.72
C SER A 31 -12.45 -20.45 1.98
N ILE A 32 -12.32 -19.29 1.32
CA ILE A 32 -13.36 -18.71 0.47
C ILE A 32 -13.19 -19.08 -1.01
N ASN A 33 -12.43 -20.14 -1.31
CA ASN A 33 -12.10 -20.65 -2.66
C ASN A 33 -11.04 -19.84 -3.43
N GLY A 34 -10.17 -19.10 -2.74
CA GLY A 34 -9.05 -18.42 -3.38
C GLY A 34 -7.97 -19.39 -3.83
N VAL A 35 -7.60 -19.33 -5.11
CA VAL A 35 -6.56 -20.16 -5.72
C VAL A 35 -5.22 -19.44 -5.68
N LYS A 36 -4.24 -20.01 -5.01
CA LYS A 36 -2.90 -19.41 -4.86
C LYS A 36 -2.15 -19.40 -6.20
N GLU A 37 -1.78 -18.22 -6.68
CA GLU A 37 -1.06 -18.05 -7.94
C GLU A 37 0.45 -17.89 -7.78
N GLY A 38 0.93 -17.46 -6.60
CA GLY A 38 2.36 -17.34 -6.35
C GLY A 38 2.73 -16.33 -5.28
N ARG A 39 4.02 -15.96 -5.26
CA ARG A 39 4.55 -14.93 -4.36
C ARG A 39 4.28 -13.55 -4.94
N TRP A 40 3.95 -12.61 -4.06
CA TRP A 40 3.79 -11.20 -4.37
C TRP A 40 4.85 -10.39 -3.61
N LYS A 41 5.48 -9.45 -4.32
CA LYS A 41 6.44 -8.52 -3.75
C LYS A 41 6.24 -7.12 -4.30
N ALA A 42 6.43 -6.12 -3.44
CA ALA A 42 6.49 -4.72 -3.83
C ALA A 42 7.48 -3.97 -2.92
N THR A 43 7.94 -2.81 -3.39
CA THR A 43 8.90 -1.97 -2.67
C THR A 43 8.40 -0.54 -2.61
N LEU A 44 8.53 0.07 -1.44
CA LEU A 44 8.14 1.44 -1.18
C LEU A 44 9.26 2.15 -0.42
N ASN A 45 9.60 3.36 -0.86
CA ASN A 45 10.71 4.14 -0.36
C ASN A 45 10.23 5.51 0.13
N TYR A 46 10.72 5.94 1.29
CA TYR A 46 10.56 7.29 1.80
C TYR A 46 11.82 8.09 1.53
N TYR A 47 11.68 9.15 0.73
CA TYR A 47 12.77 10.03 0.36
C TYR A 47 12.80 11.29 1.21
N LYS A 48 14.01 11.75 1.54
CA LYS A 48 14.26 13.07 2.11
C LYS A 48 15.34 13.78 1.30
N PRO A 49 15.27 15.12 1.17
CA PRO A 49 16.27 15.88 0.45
C PRO A 49 17.64 15.75 1.13
N MET A 50 18.69 15.73 0.31
CA MET A 50 20.07 15.81 0.78
C MET A 50 20.51 17.27 0.76
N LEU A 51 20.45 17.94 1.92
CA LEU A 51 20.86 19.32 2.06
C LEU A 51 22.39 19.37 2.19
N ARG A 52 23.10 19.51 1.06
CA ARG A 52 24.53 19.87 1.06
C ARG A 52 24.64 21.37 0.79
N ASP A 53 24.95 22.11 1.84
CA ASP A 53 25.15 23.57 1.89
C ASP A 53 23.96 24.50 1.53
N GLN A 54 23.62 25.33 2.52
CA GLN A 54 23.01 26.66 2.45
C GLN A 54 21.93 26.95 1.39
N SER A 55 20.70 26.57 1.70
CA SER A 55 19.56 27.48 1.92
C SER A 55 18.33 26.60 2.09
N ASN A 56 17.47 26.91 3.07
CA ASN A 56 16.14 26.31 3.11
C ASN A 56 15.42 26.77 1.84
N HIS A 57 15.52 26.03 0.74
CA HIS A 57 14.65 26.24 -0.41
C HIS A 57 13.24 25.82 0.03
N PRO A 58 12.34 26.77 0.36
CA PRO A 58 11.04 26.43 0.90
C PRO A 58 10.17 25.69 -0.11
N ASP A 59 10.55 25.74 -1.39
CA ASP A 59 9.80 25.20 -2.54
C ASP A 59 10.05 23.71 -2.78
N LEU A 60 11.09 23.11 -2.19
CA LEU A 60 11.36 21.68 -2.38
C LEU A 60 10.50 20.82 -1.45
N PRO A 61 9.88 19.73 -1.95
CA PRO A 61 9.20 18.76 -1.10
C PRO A 61 10.15 18.22 -0.02
N ARG A 62 9.76 18.37 1.24
CA ARG A 62 10.56 17.95 2.42
C ARG A 62 10.65 16.43 2.55
N ASP A 63 9.61 15.74 2.12
CA ASP A 63 9.53 14.29 2.08
C ASP A 63 8.49 13.87 1.05
N PHE A 64 8.77 12.75 0.40
CA PHE A 64 7.80 12.11 -0.50
C PHE A 64 8.02 10.60 -0.49
N LEU A 65 7.00 9.90 -0.95
CA LEU A 65 7.00 8.46 -1.08
C LEU A 65 7.21 8.09 -2.54
N GLY A 66 8.04 7.09 -2.79
CA GLY A 66 8.18 6.44 -4.08
C GLY A 66 7.75 4.98 -3.99
N ILE A 67 7.05 4.48 -5.01
CA ILE A 67 6.60 3.08 -5.06
C ILE A 67 6.76 2.49 -6.46
N SER A 68 7.24 1.24 -6.48
CA SER A 68 7.23 0.37 -7.65
C SER A 68 6.03 -0.56 -7.58
N LEU A 69 5.19 -0.56 -8.61
CA LEU A 69 4.03 -1.46 -8.71
C LEU A 69 4.39 -2.69 -9.55
N ALA A 70 4.04 -3.89 -9.06
CA ALA A 70 4.45 -5.15 -9.69
C ALA A 70 3.93 -5.34 -11.12
N ASP A 71 2.79 -4.73 -11.43
CA ASP A 71 2.14 -4.75 -12.73
C ASP A 71 2.60 -3.62 -13.67
N GLN A 72 3.43 -2.69 -13.19
CA GLN A 72 4.03 -1.61 -13.97
C GLN A 72 5.54 -1.52 -13.70
N PRO A 73 6.32 -2.56 -14.01
CA PRO A 73 7.73 -2.66 -13.60
C PRO A 73 8.66 -1.61 -14.24
N SER A 74 8.26 -1.02 -15.37
CA SER A 74 9.00 0.07 -16.04
C SER A 74 8.67 1.44 -15.48
N LYS A 75 7.77 1.54 -14.50
CA LYS A 75 7.27 2.81 -13.96
C LYS A 75 7.61 2.94 -12.48
N TYR A 76 7.66 4.19 -12.04
CA TYR A 76 7.80 4.54 -10.64
C TYR A 76 6.87 5.71 -10.31
N TYR A 77 6.23 5.65 -9.16
CA TYR A 77 5.23 6.65 -8.77
C TYR A 77 5.69 7.39 -7.53
N PHE A 78 5.68 8.71 -7.60
CA PHE A 78 5.93 9.59 -6.46
C PHE A 78 4.64 10.15 -5.92
N VAL A 79 4.53 10.20 -4.59
CA VAL A 79 3.40 10.83 -3.91
C VAL A 79 3.90 11.82 -2.87
N ILE A 80 3.55 13.09 -3.07
CA ILE A 80 3.79 14.18 -2.11
C ILE A 80 2.46 14.46 -1.43
N ARG A 81 2.20 13.75 -0.32
CA ARG A 81 0.88 13.77 0.36
C ARG A 81 0.46 15.17 0.82
N SER A 82 1.40 15.95 1.35
CA SER A 82 1.13 17.32 1.86
C SER A 82 0.67 18.29 0.77
N GLN A 83 1.11 18.06 -0.47
CA GLN A 83 0.76 18.89 -1.63
C GLN A 83 -0.31 18.23 -2.50
N ARG A 84 -0.74 17.01 -2.16
CA ARG A 84 -1.68 16.19 -2.93
C ARG A 84 -1.23 15.98 -4.38
N ILE A 85 0.06 15.76 -4.57
CA ILE A 85 0.65 15.52 -5.90
C ILE A 85 0.98 14.04 -6.04
N VAL A 86 0.63 13.48 -7.20
CA VAL A 86 1.10 12.18 -7.66
C VAL A 86 1.75 12.31 -9.03
N VAL A 87 2.97 11.78 -9.18
CA VAL A 87 3.74 11.84 -10.42
C VAL A 87 4.10 10.44 -10.86
N GLU A 88 3.84 10.13 -12.12
CA GLU A 88 4.37 8.94 -12.78
C GLU A 88 5.70 9.30 -13.47
N ALA A 89 6.69 8.44 -13.32
CA ALA A 89 7.98 8.54 -13.98
C ALA A 89 8.42 7.16 -14.51
N ASP A 90 9.40 7.16 -15.41
CA ASP A 90 10.13 5.94 -15.77
C ASP A 90 10.92 5.41 -14.57
N ALA A 91 11.07 4.09 -14.45
CA ALA A 91 11.77 3.45 -13.34
C ALA A 91 13.23 3.92 -13.18
N SER A 92 13.88 4.38 -14.26
CA SER A 92 15.24 4.94 -14.24
C SER A 92 15.38 6.19 -13.39
N ILE A 93 14.28 6.86 -13.02
CA ILE A 93 14.32 8.05 -12.13
C ILE A 93 14.98 7.76 -10.79
N GLN A 94 14.89 6.51 -10.29
CA GLN A 94 15.54 6.11 -9.06
C GLN A 94 17.07 6.22 -9.18
N LEU A 95 17.64 5.76 -10.30
CA LEU A 95 19.07 5.87 -10.59
C LEU A 95 19.49 7.33 -10.78
N ILE A 96 18.65 8.13 -11.44
CA ILE A 96 18.92 9.57 -11.64
C ILE A 96 18.99 10.28 -10.29
N MET A 97 18.00 10.08 -9.40
CA MET A 97 18.00 10.69 -8.06
C MET A 97 19.19 10.25 -7.22
N GLU A 98 19.59 8.98 -7.31
CA GLU A 98 20.78 8.47 -6.62
C GLU A 98 22.06 9.13 -7.12
N LYS A 99 22.24 9.25 -8.44
CA LYS A 99 23.41 9.91 -9.05
C LYS A 99 23.47 11.40 -8.74
N LEU A 100 22.33 12.09 -8.81
CA LEU A 100 22.24 13.52 -8.49
C LEU A 100 22.39 13.79 -6.99
N GLN A 101 22.24 12.75 -6.16
CA GLN A 101 22.25 12.86 -4.70
C GLN A 101 21.29 13.96 -4.20
N SER A 102 20.17 14.19 -4.91
CA SER A 102 19.19 15.22 -4.55
C SER A 102 18.31 14.76 -3.39
N TYR A 103 17.95 13.48 -3.41
CA TYR A 103 17.12 12.84 -2.41
C TYR A 103 17.71 11.49 -2.02
N LYS A 104 17.67 11.17 -0.72
CA LYS A 104 18.10 9.88 -0.19
C LYS A 104 16.91 9.10 0.35
N SER A 105 16.82 7.82 0.00
CA SER A 105 15.90 6.90 0.68
C SER A 105 16.33 6.74 2.14
N LYS A 106 15.45 7.14 3.07
CA LYS A 106 15.67 7.02 4.51
C LYS A 106 15.06 5.75 5.08
N VAL A 107 13.93 5.34 4.53
CA VAL A 107 13.21 4.13 4.93
C VAL A 107 12.75 3.45 3.66
N SER A 108 13.08 2.18 3.53
CA SER A 108 12.58 1.31 2.49
C SER A 108 11.78 0.20 3.15
N LEU A 109 10.58 -0.06 2.64
CA LEU A 109 9.66 -1.09 3.08
C LEU A 109 9.49 -2.10 1.94
N TYR A 110 9.56 -3.39 2.29
CA TYR A 110 9.18 -4.48 1.40
C TYR A 110 7.83 -5.04 1.82
N PHE A 111 7.02 -5.28 0.81
CA PHE A 111 5.84 -6.10 0.89
C PHE A 111 6.23 -7.51 0.46
N ASP A 112 5.96 -8.49 1.31
CA ASP A 112 6.27 -9.89 1.07
C ASP A 112 5.04 -10.73 1.40
N GLY A 113 4.51 -11.42 0.41
CA GLY A 113 3.21 -12.08 0.53
C GLY A 113 2.88 -13.02 -0.61
N PHE A 114 1.59 -13.27 -0.76
CA PHE A 114 1.06 -14.19 -1.76
C PHE A 114 -0.06 -13.53 -2.56
N GLN A 115 -0.20 -13.96 -3.81
CA GLN A 115 -1.28 -13.61 -4.70
C GLN A 115 -2.24 -14.79 -4.85
N TYR A 116 -3.52 -14.47 -4.91
CA TYR A 116 -4.63 -15.40 -5.08
C TYR A 116 -5.59 -14.89 -6.15
N GLN A 117 -6.14 -15.82 -6.93
CA GLN A 117 -7.27 -15.59 -7.81
C GLN A 117 -8.55 -16.06 -7.11
N LEU A 118 -9.57 -15.21 -7.08
CA LEU A 118 -10.87 -15.51 -6.50
C LEU A 118 -11.99 -15.01 -7.42
N GLY A 119 -12.41 -15.86 -8.37
CA GLY A 119 -13.40 -15.48 -9.38
C GLY A 119 -12.92 -14.26 -10.19
N ASP A 120 -13.67 -13.17 -10.16
CA ASP A 120 -13.36 -11.90 -10.82
C ASP A 120 -12.40 -11.00 -10.01
N PHE A 121 -11.96 -11.46 -8.84
CA PHE A 121 -11.04 -10.74 -7.97
C PHE A 121 -9.65 -11.34 -8.00
N ARG A 122 -8.67 -10.48 -7.84
CA ARG A 122 -7.31 -10.86 -7.44
C ARG A 122 -7.02 -10.28 -6.08
N VAL A 123 -6.56 -11.13 -5.17
CA VAL A 123 -6.27 -10.75 -3.78
C VAL A 123 -4.79 -10.97 -3.51
N ARG A 124 -4.12 -9.97 -2.95
CA ARG A 124 -2.74 -10.11 -2.47
C ARG A 124 -2.70 -9.81 -0.99
N VAL A 125 -2.11 -10.68 -0.20
CA VAL A 125 -1.95 -10.45 1.25
C VAL A 125 -0.47 -10.59 1.57
N GLY A 126 0.09 -9.62 2.30
CA GLY A 126 1.51 -9.62 2.62
C GLY A 126 1.85 -8.84 3.88
N ARG A 127 2.98 -9.19 4.46
CA ARG A 127 3.60 -8.44 5.56
C ARG A 127 4.41 -7.27 5.01
N VAL A 128 4.46 -6.20 5.80
CA VAL A 128 5.31 -5.04 5.56
C VAL A 128 6.51 -5.13 6.48
N VAL A 129 7.71 -5.21 5.91
CA VAL A 129 8.97 -5.31 6.66
C VAL A 129 9.97 -4.25 6.17
N PRO A 130 10.74 -3.59 7.05
CA PRO A 130 11.82 -2.72 6.63
C PRO A 130 12.92 -3.53 5.92
N VAL A 131 13.58 -2.96 4.91
CA VAL A 131 14.65 -3.66 4.15
C VAL A 131 15.76 -4.22 5.04
N HIS A 132 16.07 -3.54 6.15
CA HIS A 132 17.15 -3.90 7.06
C HIS A 132 16.66 -4.53 8.38
N SER A 133 15.43 -5.04 8.42
CA SER A 133 14.85 -5.65 9.62
C SER A 133 13.80 -6.70 9.29
N GLU A 134 13.79 -7.82 10.01
CA GLU A 134 12.72 -8.81 9.91
C GLU A 134 11.48 -8.45 10.73
N SER A 135 11.51 -7.33 11.47
CA SER A 135 10.36 -6.89 12.26
C SER A 135 9.17 -6.51 11.38
N VAL A 136 8.06 -7.21 11.58
CA VAL A 136 6.79 -6.92 10.89
C VAL A 136 6.27 -5.58 11.38
N ARG A 137 6.10 -4.63 10.46
CA ARG A 137 5.53 -3.30 10.73
C ARG A 137 4.03 -3.24 10.47
N GLY A 138 3.50 -4.23 9.77
CA GLY A 138 2.09 -4.32 9.47
C GLY A 138 1.75 -5.44 8.50
N ILE A 139 0.47 -5.67 8.29
CA ILE A 139 -0.05 -6.56 7.26
C ILE A 139 -0.92 -5.71 6.33
N VAL A 140 -0.80 -5.92 5.02
CA VAL A 140 -1.64 -5.28 4.01
C VAL A 140 -2.33 -6.32 3.15
N MET A 141 -3.44 -5.90 2.56
CA MET A 141 -4.16 -6.64 1.55
C MET A 141 -4.49 -5.73 0.38
N GLU A 142 -4.13 -6.16 -0.83
CA GLU A 142 -4.70 -5.59 -2.05
C GLU A 142 -5.86 -6.45 -2.52
N VAL A 143 -6.98 -5.81 -2.85
CA VAL A 143 -8.13 -6.43 -3.51
C VAL A 143 -8.28 -5.74 -4.85
N GLU A 144 -8.21 -6.47 -5.94
CA GLU A 144 -8.31 -5.98 -7.31
C GLU A 144 -9.54 -6.59 -7.98
N TYR A 145 -10.50 -5.77 -8.40
CA TYR A 145 -11.66 -6.22 -9.17
C TYR A 145 -11.39 -6.07 -10.67
N LEU A 146 -11.19 -7.21 -11.34
CA LEU A 146 -10.67 -7.33 -12.72
C LEU A 146 -11.58 -6.75 -13.82
N PRO A 147 -12.92 -6.84 -13.75
CA PRO A 147 -13.78 -6.54 -14.91
C PRO A 147 -13.86 -5.08 -15.35
N ILE A 148 -13.71 -4.11 -14.44
CA ILE A 148 -13.95 -2.69 -14.74
C ILE A 148 -12.89 -1.77 -14.14
N SER A 149 -12.80 -0.57 -14.71
CA SER A 149 -11.88 0.48 -14.25
C SER A 149 -12.59 1.69 -13.62
N SER A 150 -13.93 1.72 -13.57
CA SER A 150 -14.68 2.82 -12.94
C SER A 150 -14.81 2.55 -11.44
N MET A 151 -14.27 3.45 -10.62
CA MET A 151 -14.30 3.31 -9.17
C MET A 151 -15.73 3.33 -8.66
N GLU A 152 -16.52 4.31 -9.11
CA GLU A 152 -17.93 4.46 -8.73
C GLU A 152 -18.74 3.19 -9.02
N LYS A 153 -18.62 2.64 -10.24
CA LYS A 153 -19.36 1.42 -10.63
C LYS A 153 -18.89 0.18 -9.88
N SER A 154 -17.62 0.12 -9.49
CA SER A 154 -17.05 -1.02 -8.75
C SER A 154 -17.32 -0.99 -7.26
N ARG A 155 -17.66 0.18 -6.70
CA ARG A 155 -17.72 0.42 -5.25
C ARG A 155 -18.53 -0.63 -4.51
N LYS A 156 -19.79 -0.84 -4.92
CA LYS A 156 -20.69 -1.78 -4.25
C LYS A 156 -20.13 -3.20 -4.22
N VAL A 157 -19.55 -3.66 -5.34
CA VAL A 157 -18.95 -5.00 -5.45
C VAL A 157 -17.71 -5.13 -4.57
N MET A 158 -16.92 -4.06 -4.44
CA MET A 158 -15.76 -4.01 -3.55
C MET A 158 -16.18 -4.00 -2.07
N GLU A 159 -17.27 -3.30 -1.71
CA GLU A 159 -17.84 -3.29 -0.36
C GLU A 159 -18.36 -4.69 0.02
N GLU A 160 -19.14 -5.32 -0.85
CA GLU A 160 -19.64 -6.69 -0.67
C GLU A 160 -18.48 -7.69 -0.48
N PHE A 161 -17.39 -7.54 -1.24
CA PHE A 161 -16.18 -8.35 -1.04
C PHE A 161 -15.62 -8.18 0.38
N VAL A 162 -15.51 -6.94 0.86
CA VAL A 162 -14.96 -6.65 2.20
C VAL A 162 -15.87 -7.19 3.31
N GLU A 163 -17.19 -7.18 3.12
CA GLU A 163 -18.15 -7.79 4.04
C GLU A 163 -17.97 -9.31 4.13
N ILE A 164 -17.92 -10.00 2.98
CA ILE A 164 -17.67 -11.45 2.92
C ILE A 164 -16.33 -11.79 3.58
N TRP A 165 -15.30 -10.99 3.31
CA TRP A 165 -13.99 -11.13 3.91
C TRP A 165 -14.04 -11.00 5.43
N HIS A 166 -14.77 -10.02 5.95
CA HIS A 166 -14.94 -9.83 7.39
C HIS A 166 -15.69 -10.99 8.04
N GLU A 167 -16.74 -11.51 7.41
CA GLU A 167 -17.46 -12.69 7.91
C GLU A 167 -16.57 -13.95 7.91
N ALA A 168 -15.74 -14.13 6.88
CA ALA A 168 -14.80 -15.25 6.82
C ALA A 168 -13.72 -15.13 7.90
N LEU A 169 -13.20 -13.92 8.15
CA LEU A 169 -12.23 -13.67 9.21
C LEU A 169 -12.82 -13.75 10.61
N SER A 170 -14.09 -13.41 10.83
CA SER A 170 -14.69 -13.45 12.18
C SER A 170 -14.80 -14.87 12.72
N LYS A 171 -14.70 -15.88 11.86
CA LYS A 171 -14.61 -17.31 12.22
C LYS A 171 -13.22 -17.67 12.79
N ARG A 172 -12.26 -16.73 12.75
CA ARG A 172 -10.89 -16.89 13.26
C ARG A 172 -10.69 -16.02 14.50
N SER A 173 -9.89 -16.50 15.45
CA SER A 173 -9.58 -15.80 16.70
C SER A 173 -8.48 -14.73 16.52
N LEU A 174 -8.65 -13.82 15.56
CA LEU A 174 -7.72 -12.72 15.31
C LEU A 174 -8.12 -11.44 16.05
N SER A 175 -7.15 -10.77 16.66
CA SER A 175 -7.37 -9.52 17.39
C SER A 175 -7.11 -8.30 16.50
N GLY A 176 -8.12 -7.95 15.70
CA GLY A 176 -8.08 -6.80 14.79
C GLY A 176 -8.93 -7.02 13.55
N LYS A 177 -8.81 -6.12 12.58
CA LYS A 177 -9.52 -6.21 11.30
C LYS A 177 -8.74 -5.53 10.18
N PHE A 178 -9.01 -5.94 8.94
CA PHE A 178 -8.59 -5.14 7.78
C PHE A 178 -9.48 -3.91 7.64
N VAL A 179 -8.89 -2.77 7.31
CA VAL A 179 -9.62 -1.51 7.17
C VAL A 179 -9.28 -0.92 5.81
N ASN A 180 -10.33 -0.51 5.10
CA ASN A 180 -10.22 0.33 3.92
C ASN A 180 -10.24 1.81 4.37
N ILE A 181 -9.34 2.62 3.81
CA ILE A 181 -9.37 4.07 3.99
C ILE A 181 -10.08 4.67 2.80
N GLU A 182 -11.22 5.34 3.04
CA GLU A 182 -11.88 6.08 1.98
C GLU A 182 -11.04 7.29 1.59
N LEU A 183 -10.72 7.38 0.29
CA LEU A 183 -9.86 8.43 -0.27
C LEU A 183 -10.65 9.26 -1.27
N ASN A 184 -10.50 10.59 -1.15
CA ASN A 184 -10.92 11.50 -2.20
C ASN A 184 -9.79 11.69 -3.21
N PHE A 185 -9.74 10.84 -4.24
CA PHE A 185 -8.73 10.91 -5.30
C PHE A 185 -8.78 12.22 -6.11
N GLY A 186 -9.93 12.89 -6.13
CA GLY A 186 -10.09 14.21 -6.75
C GLY A 186 -9.19 15.27 -6.11
N GLU A 187 -8.83 15.13 -4.84
CA GLU A 187 -7.86 16.01 -4.18
C GLU A 187 -6.45 15.92 -4.78
N PHE A 188 -6.13 14.79 -5.41
CA PHE A 188 -4.87 14.56 -6.14
C PHE A 188 -4.99 14.85 -7.65
N GLY A 189 -6.12 15.42 -8.08
CA GLY A 189 -6.40 15.67 -9.50
C GLY A 189 -6.70 14.42 -10.32
N LEU A 190 -7.04 13.30 -9.66
CA LEU A 190 -7.38 12.04 -10.33
C LEU A 190 -8.89 11.93 -10.56
N ALA A 191 -9.27 11.42 -11.74
CA ALA A 191 -10.67 11.19 -12.13
C ALA A 191 -11.21 9.82 -11.68
N ASP A 192 -12.49 9.51 -11.92
CA ASP A 192 -13.10 8.22 -11.57
C ASP A 192 -12.45 7.00 -12.26
N THR A 193 -11.88 7.20 -13.44
CA THR A 193 -11.23 6.12 -14.18
C THR A 193 -9.93 5.73 -13.49
N TYR A 194 -9.90 4.51 -12.96
CA TYR A 194 -8.78 3.98 -12.20
C TYR A 194 -7.52 3.83 -13.05
N THR A 195 -6.42 4.34 -12.51
CA THR A 195 -5.07 4.33 -13.08
C THR A 195 -4.06 3.88 -12.03
N PRO A 196 -2.83 3.48 -12.41
CA PRO A 196 -1.80 3.11 -11.45
C PRO A 196 -1.48 4.20 -10.41
N GLN A 197 -1.66 5.48 -10.75
CA GLN A 197 -1.48 6.60 -9.82
C GLN A 197 -2.42 6.50 -8.61
N HIS A 198 -3.64 5.97 -8.79
CA HIS A 198 -4.58 5.73 -7.69
C HIS A 198 -4.01 4.71 -6.69
N THR A 199 -3.40 3.63 -7.21
CA THR A 199 -2.72 2.64 -6.37
C THR A 199 -1.57 3.27 -5.60
N GLY A 200 -0.76 4.11 -6.27
CA GLY A 200 0.33 4.86 -5.64
C GLY A 200 -0.15 5.73 -4.47
N VAL A 201 -1.22 6.49 -4.67
CA VAL A 201 -1.84 7.33 -3.62
C VAL A 201 -2.36 6.47 -2.46
N GLN A 202 -3.03 5.35 -2.76
CA GLN A 202 -3.52 4.43 -1.72
C GLN A 202 -2.40 3.92 -0.82
N TYR A 203 -1.32 3.40 -1.41
CA TYR A 203 -0.15 2.97 -0.65
C TYR A 203 0.43 4.10 0.21
N ALA A 204 0.50 5.31 -0.34
CA ALA A 204 1.04 6.44 0.39
C ALA A 204 0.23 6.78 1.65
N ILE A 205 -1.10 6.76 1.55
CA ILE A 205 -1.99 7.06 2.67
C ILE A 205 -2.01 5.92 3.67
N VAL A 206 -2.14 4.67 3.20
CA VAL A 206 -2.17 3.48 4.05
C VAL A 206 -0.88 3.36 4.85
N MET A 207 0.29 3.52 4.22
CA MET A 207 1.56 3.44 4.95
C MET A 207 1.73 4.58 5.95
N ALA A 208 1.28 5.80 5.62
CA ALA A 208 1.33 6.91 6.56
C ALA A 208 0.47 6.64 7.81
N HIS A 209 -0.73 6.09 7.63
CA HIS A 209 -1.59 5.66 8.73
C HIS A 209 -0.92 4.57 9.58
N MET A 210 -0.38 3.53 8.94
CA MET A 210 0.28 2.42 9.64
C MET A 210 1.46 2.92 10.48
N ILE A 211 2.32 3.79 9.93
CA ILE A 211 3.44 4.36 10.67
C ILE A 211 2.96 5.21 11.85
N ALA A 212 1.91 6.00 11.68
CA ALA A 212 1.36 6.83 12.76
C ALA A 212 0.80 5.98 13.91
N THR A 213 0.17 4.84 13.61
CA THR A 213 -0.40 3.94 14.63
C THR A 213 0.64 3.12 15.42
N VAL A 214 1.86 2.96 14.88
CA VAL A 214 2.93 2.18 15.52
C VAL A 214 3.84 3.07 16.38
N GLN A 215 3.82 4.39 16.19
CA GLN A 215 4.54 5.31 17.08
C GLN A 215 3.75 5.46 18.38
N PRO A 216 4.32 5.10 19.56
CA PRO A 216 3.71 5.50 20.81
C PRO A 216 3.66 7.02 20.83
N ALA A 217 2.52 7.60 21.25
CA ALA A 217 2.40 9.02 21.52
C ALA A 217 3.60 9.42 22.37
N ARG A 218 4.53 10.19 21.79
CA ARG A 218 5.55 10.84 22.60
C ARG A 218 4.79 11.85 23.46
N GLY A 219 4.72 11.56 24.75
CA GLY A 219 4.22 12.49 25.75
C GLY A 219 5.03 13.77 25.79
#